data_AF-A0A8T4D8H0-F1
#
_entry.id   AF-A0A8T4D8H0-F1
#
_cell.length_a   1.000
_cell.length_b   1.000
_cell.length_c   1.000
_cell.angle_alpha   90.00
_cell.angle_beta   90.00
_cell.angle_gamma   90.00
#
_symmetry.space_group_name_H-M   'P 1'
#
loop_
_entity.id
_entity.type
_entity.pdbx_description
1 polymer ?
#
loop_
_entity_poly.entity_id
_entity_poly.type
_entity_poly.pdbx_seq_one_letter_code
_entity_poly.pdbx_strand_id
1 'polypeptide(L)'
;AFLFDLGEEIAADAMDVKGDELRSSKSIVMKKSKAYALRLSGAIFSAFILLSFLPFLMGWLGYSYLLLILATDLCIAYLSSRLLLSPTIVEGRAQIRRLYLSWGMFVAVFIVTNLM
;
A
#
# COMPACT_ATOMS: atom_id res chain seq x y z
N ALA A 1 -9.92 -4.06 -3.97
CA ALA A 1 -9.94 -2.64 -4.34
C ALA A 1 -10.13 -1.79 -3.10
N PHE A 2 -11.33 -1.75 -2.47
CA PHE A 2 -11.64 -0.83 -1.36
C PHE A 2 -10.58 -0.67 -0.26
N LEU A 3 -10.09 -1.75 0.37
CA LEU A 3 -9.07 -1.62 1.43
C LEU A 3 -7.74 -1.07 0.89
N PHE A 4 -7.35 -1.48 -0.32
CA PHE A 4 -6.11 -1.02 -0.94
C PHE A 4 -6.21 0.48 -1.25
N ASP A 5 -7.32 0.89 -1.88
CA ASP A 5 -7.58 2.29 -2.24
C ASP A 5 -7.66 3.18 -0.98
N LEU A 6 -8.32 2.70 0.08
CA LEU A 6 -8.38 3.41 1.36
C LEU A 6 -7.00 3.55 2.02
N GLY A 7 -6.19 2.48 2.00
CA GLY A 7 -4.82 2.51 2.53
C GLY A 7 -3.94 3.49 1.75
N GLU A 8 -4.13 3.56 0.43
CA GLU A 8 -3.45 4.47 -0.47
C GLU A 8 -3.87 5.93 -0.26
N GLU A 9 -5.17 6.20 -0.17
CA GLU A 9 -5.73 7.54 0.04
C GLU A 9 -5.25 8.13 1.37
N ILE A 10 -5.28 7.34 2.45
CA ILE A 10 -4.75 7.76 3.76
C ILE A 10 -3.24 8.04 3.69
N ALA A 11 -2.48 7.25 2.92
CA ALA A 11 -1.05 7.49 2.71
C ALA A 11 -0.79 8.77 1.90
N ALA A 12 -1.58 9.02 0.86
CA ALA A 12 -1.49 10.20 0.01
C ALA A 12 -1.82 11.47 0.80
N ASP A 13 -2.92 11.47 1.55
CA ASP A 13 -3.32 12.56 2.43
C ASP A 13 -2.23 12.89 3.46
N ALA A 14 -1.65 11.86 4.09
CA ALA A 14 -0.56 12.02 5.05
C ALA A 14 0.70 12.65 4.43
N MET A 15 0.91 12.48 3.12
CA MET A 15 2.04 13.06 2.38
C MET A 15 1.74 14.49 1.90
N ASP A 16 0.49 14.80 1.56
CA ASP A 16 0.09 16.13 1.10
C ASP A 16 0.01 17.15 2.25
N VAL A 17 -0.39 16.73 3.46
CA VAL A 17 -0.31 17.59 4.67
C VAL A 17 1.12 18.11 4.93
N LYS A 18 2.15 17.35 4.52
CA LYS A 18 3.56 17.75 4.67
C LYS A 18 4.03 18.70 3.55
N GLY A 19 3.36 18.73 2.39
CA GLY A 19 3.66 19.66 1.30
C GLY A 19 3.46 21.12 1.73
N ASP A 20 2.44 21.34 2.55
CA ASP A 20 2.11 22.65 3.12
C ASP A 20 2.96 23.01 4.36
N GLU A 21 3.51 22.03 5.09
CA GLU A 21 4.38 22.27 6.26
C GLU A 21 5.72 22.94 5.91
N LEU A 22 6.26 22.73 4.70
CA LEU A 22 7.50 23.40 4.27
C LEU A 22 7.34 24.93 4.18
N ARG A 23 6.10 25.44 4.21
CA ARG A 23 5.79 26.87 4.14
C ARG A 23 5.39 27.53 5.46
N SER A 24 5.05 26.81 6.54
CA SER A 24 4.68 27.47 7.80
C SER A 24 4.83 26.61 9.06
N SER A 25 5.46 27.21 10.07
CA SER A 25 5.95 26.64 11.32
C SER A 25 4.83 26.16 12.28
N LYS A 26 4.42 24.88 12.20
CA LYS A 26 3.64 24.19 13.26
C LYS A 26 4.08 22.72 13.44
N SER A 27 5.32 22.51 13.86
CA SER A 27 6.08 21.27 13.61
C SER A 27 5.80 20.03 14.52
N ILE A 28 5.04 20.09 15.62
CA ILE A 28 5.01 18.95 16.59
C ILE A 28 3.68 18.18 16.55
N VAL A 29 2.55 18.87 16.56
CA VAL A 29 1.22 18.24 16.56
C VAL A 29 0.97 17.49 15.24
N MET A 30 1.33 18.09 14.11
CA MET A 30 1.15 17.48 12.78
C MET A 30 2.08 16.31 12.49
N LYS A 31 3.33 16.31 12.99
CA LYS A 31 4.23 15.14 12.89
C LYS A 31 3.65 13.90 13.57
N LYS A 32 2.93 14.08 14.68
CA LYS A 32 2.30 12.98 15.42
C LYS A 32 1.10 12.42 14.65
N SER A 33 0.29 13.30 14.05
CA SER A 33 -0.83 12.93 13.16
C SER A 33 -0.35 12.18 11.92
N LYS A 34 0.79 12.59 11.33
CA LYS A 34 1.40 11.90 10.19
C LYS A 34 1.83 10.48 10.54
N ALA A 35 2.59 10.31 11.63
CA ALA A 35 3.06 8.99 12.04
C ALA A 35 1.89 8.04 12.34
N TYR A 36 0.79 8.56 12.88
CA TYR A 36 -0.44 7.82 13.09
C TYR A 36 -1.12 7.43 11.76
N ALA A 37 -1.29 8.37 10.82
CA ALA A 37 -1.90 8.12 9.52
C ALA A 37 -1.12 7.08 8.70
N LEU A 38 0.21 7.18 8.66
CA LEU A 38 1.04 6.18 7.97
C LEU A 38 0.98 4.80 8.63
N ARG A 39 0.93 4.73 9.96
CA ARG A 39 0.72 3.45 10.68
C ARG A 39 -0.66 2.86 10.38
N LEU A 40 -1.69 3.69 10.31
CA LEU A 40 -3.05 3.26 9.94
C LEU A 40 -3.07 2.71 8.50
N SER A 41 -2.48 3.43 7.55
CA SER A 41 -2.31 2.95 6.17
C SER A 41 -1.54 1.62 6.12
N GLY A 42 -0.43 1.50 6.85
CA GLY A 42 0.31 0.24 6.95
C GLY A 42 -0.49 -0.92 7.56
N ALA A 43 -1.35 -0.64 8.54
CA ALA A 43 -2.26 -1.62 9.12
C ALA A 43 -3.33 -2.06 8.11
N ILE A 44 -3.88 -1.14 7.33
CA ILE A 44 -4.85 -1.43 6.26
C ILE A 44 -4.20 -2.28 5.17
N PHE A 45 -2.97 -1.97 4.73
CA PHE A 45 -2.24 -2.80 3.77
C PHE A 45 -1.94 -4.20 4.33
N SER A 46 -1.59 -4.30 5.62
CA SER A 46 -1.41 -5.60 6.28
C SER A 46 -2.71 -6.41 6.31
N ALA A 47 -3.84 -5.77 6.63
CA ALA A 47 -5.14 -6.43 6.58
C ALA A 47 -5.49 -6.88 5.16
N PHE A 48 -5.21 -6.04 4.16
CA PHE A 48 -5.40 -6.36 2.76
C PHE A 48 -4.59 -7.60 2.33
N ILE A 49 -3.32 -7.68 2.72
CA ILE A 49 -2.47 -8.86 2.51
C ILE A 49 -3.09 -10.10 3.16
N LEU A 50 -3.57 -10.02 4.40
CA LEU A 50 -4.21 -11.17 5.05
C LEU A 50 -5.48 -11.63 4.34
N LEU A 51 -6.30 -10.68 3.85
CA LEU A 51 -7.49 -10.99 3.06
C LEU A 51 -7.15 -11.57 1.68
N SER A 52 -5.98 -11.27 1.11
CA SER A 52 -5.56 -11.75 -0.22
C SER A 52 -5.44 -13.29 -0.27
N PHE A 53 -5.20 -13.93 0.87
CA PHE A 53 -5.08 -15.39 1.01
C PHE A 53 -6.43 -16.09 1.14
N LEU A 54 -7.53 -15.38 1.42
CA LEU A 54 -8.86 -15.99 1.59
C LEU A 54 -9.31 -16.82 0.37
N PRO A 55 -9.18 -16.35 -0.89
CA PRO A 55 -9.57 -17.13 -2.06
C PRO A 55 -8.81 -18.45 -2.19
N PHE A 56 -7.54 -18.49 -1.77
CA PHE A 56 -6.75 -19.71 -1.74
C PHE A 56 -7.21 -20.64 -0.59
N LEU A 57 -7.42 -20.10 0.61
CA LEU A 57 -7.90 -20.86 1.78
C LEU A 57 -9.31 -21.44 1.57
N MET A 58 -10.17 -20.74 0.83
CA MET A 58 -11.49 -21.21 0.44
C MET A 58 -11.46 -22.22 -0.72
N GLY A 59 -10.27 -22.50 -1.28
CA GLY A 59 -10.10 -23.44 -2.39
C GLY A 59 -10.62 -22.94 -3.74
N TRP A 60 -10.89 -21.63 -3.87
CA TRP A 60 -11.40 -21.04 -5.12
C TRP A 60 -10.31 -20.88 -6.17
N LEU A 61 -9.08 -20.61 -5.73
CA LEU A 61 -7.93 -20.36 -6.61
C LEU A 61 -6.79 -21.32 -6.26
N GLY A 62 -6.13 -21.86 -7.30
CA GLY A 62 -5.08 -22.85 -7.17
C GLY A 62 -3.70 -22.29 -6.79
N TYR A 63 -2.69 -23.16 -6.82
CA TYR A 63 -1.30 -22.80 -6.48
C TYR A 63 -0.68 -21.72 -7.38
N SER A 64 -1.13 -21.58 -8.63
CA SER A 64 -0.70 -20.52 -9.54
C SER A 64 -1.05 -19.13 -9.01
N TYR A 65 -2.27 -18.96 -8.49
CA TYR A 65 -2.69 -17.75 -7.80
C TYR A 65 -1.87 -17.51 -6.54
N LEU A 66 -1.62 -18.56 -5.74
CA LEU A 66 -0.85 -18.44 -4.51
C LEU A 66 0.55 -17.88 -4.77
N LEU A 67 1.24 -18.36 -5.81
CA LEU A 67 2.57 -17.84 -6.17
C LEU A 67 2.52 -16.37 -6.59
N LEU A 68 1.52 -15.99 -7.39
CA LEU A 68 1.34 -14.61 -7.86
C LEU A 68 0.99 -13.65 -6.73
N ILE A 69 0.06 -14.04 -5.84
CA ILE A 69 -0.35 -13.20 -4.73
C ILE A 69 0.78 -13.07 -3.71
N LEU A 70 1.54 -14.13 -3.45
CA LEU A 70 2.68 -14.09 -2.52
C LEU A 70 3.78 -13.15 -3.02
N ALA A 71 4.09 -13.16 -4.33
CA ALA A 71 5.03 -12.20 -4.92
C ALA A 71 4.54 -10.74 -4.79
N THR A 72 3.24 -10.53 -4.96
CA THR A 72 2.59 -9.21 -4.87
C THR A 72 2.57 -8.71 -3.43
N ASP A 73 2.19 -9.55 -2.48
CA ASP A 73 2.13 -9.22 -1.07
C ASP A 73 3.51 -8.90 -0.49
N LEU A 74 4.56 -9.61 -0.93
CA LEU A 74 5.94 -9.26 -0.57
C LEU A 74 6.34 -7.88 -1.11
N CYS A 75 5.94 -7.54 -2.34
CA CYS A 75 6.15 -6.20 -2.89
C CYS A 75 5.38 -5.13 -2.08
N ILE A 76 4.10 -5.35 -1.80
CA ILE A 76 3.26 -4.42 -1.04
C ILE A 76 3.82 -4.23 0.37
N ALA A 77 4.19 -5.32 1.06
CA ALA A 77 4.79 -5.26 2.39
C ALA A 77 6.12 -4.49 2.39
N TYR A 78 6.97 -4.73 1.39
CA TYR A 78 8.23 -4.00 1.22
C TYR A 78 8.01 -2.50 0.98
N LEU A 79 7.10 -2.14 0.07
CA LEU A 79 6.80 -0.76 -0.28
C LEU A 79 6.13 -0.03 0.88
N SER A 80 5.20 -0.68 1.58
CA SER A 80 4.55 -0.16 2.80
C SER A 80 5.57 0.10 3.91
N SER A 81 6.51 -0.82 4.13
CA SER A 81 7.60 -0.64 5.10
C SER A 81 8.52 0.52 4.71
N ARG A 82 8.86 0.63 3.42
CA ARG A 82 9.63 1.76 2.88
C ARG A 82 8.89 3.08 3.01
N LEU A 83 7.57 3.09 2.83
CA LEU A 83 6.72 4.27 2.98
C LEU A 83 6.74 4.78 4.43
N LEU A 84 6.66 3.88 5.42
CA LEU A 84 6.77 4.19 6.85
C LEU A 84 8.14 4.79 7.21
N LEU A 85 9.20 4.30 6.56
CA LEU A 85 10.58 4.74 6.77
C LEU A 85 10.98 5.94 5.91
N SER A 86 10.12 6.41 5.00
CA SER A 86 10.46 7.44 4.03
C SER A 86 10.66 8.81 4.71
N PRO A 87 11.89 9.37 4.69
CA PRO A 87 12.19 10.64 5.33
C PRO A 87 11.55 11.83 4.57
N THR A 88 11.42 11.73 3.25
CA THR A 88 10.96 12.81 2.37
C THR A 88 9.56 12.56 1.80
N ILE A 89 8.84 13.64 1.47
CA ILE A 89 7.51 13.56 0.81
C ILE A 89 7.66 12.96 -0.59
N VAL A 90 8.74 13.33 -1.28
CA VAL A 90 9.03 12.88 -2.65
C VAL A 90 9.21 11.37 -2.69
N GLU A 91 9.98 10.81 -1.75
CA GLU A 91 10.12 9.36 -1.63
C GLU A 91 8.80 8.68 -1.26
N GLY A 92 8.03 9.27 -0.33
CA GLY A 92 6.73 8.76 0.07
C GLY A 92 5.74 8.65 -1.09
N ARG A 93 5.58 9.73 -1.88
CA ARG A 93 4.75 9.73 -3.09
C ARG A 93 5.26 8.75 -4.14
N ALA A 94 6.58 8.59 -4.26
CA ALA A 94 7.15 7.57 -5.15
C ALA A 94 6.81 6.15 -4.69
N GLN A 95 6.79 5.87 -3.38
CA GLN A 95 6.36 4.57 -2.85
C GLN A 95 4.86 4.33 -3.08
N ILE A 96 4.01 5.34 -2.87
CA ILE A 96 2.56 5.28 -3.14
C ILE A 96 2.32 4.93 -4.62
N ARG A 97 2.99 5.62 -5.54
CA ARG A 97 2.89 5.31 -6.98
C ARG A 97 3.36 3.90 -7.31
N ARG A 98 4.42 3.41 -6.64
CA ARG A 98 4.90 2.03 -6.82
C ARG A 98 3.89 1.01 -6.28
N LEU A 99 3.24 1.28 -5.15
CA LEU A 99 2.16 0.46 -4.61
C LEU A 99 1.04 0.31 -5.65
N TYR A 100 0.55 1.43 -6.20
CA TYR A 100 -0.49 1.42 -7.22
C TYR A 100 -0.09 0.62 -8.47
N LEU A 101 1.14 0.83 -8.97
CA LEU A 101 1.67 0.10 -10.13
C LEU A 101 1.84 -1.40 -9.86
N SER A 102 2.32 -1.78 -8.67
CA SER A 102 2.45 -3.19 -8.27
C SER A 102 1.08 -3.86 -8.21
N TRP A 103 0.08 -3.19 -7.65
CA TRP A 103 -1.29 -3.70 -7.61
C TRP A 103 -1.91 -3.83 -9.01
N GLY A 104 -1.76 -2.80 -9.85
CA GLY A 104 -2.23 -2.84 -11.24
C GLY A 104 -1.56 -3.95 -12.07
N MET A 105 -0.25 -4.16 -11.87
CA MET A 105 0.49 -5.25 -12.50
C MET A 105 -0.04 -6.61 -12.06
N PHE A 106 -0.30 -6.81 -10.76
CA PHE A 106 -0.91 -8.04 -10.26
C PHE A 106 -2.26 -8.31 -10.92
N VAL A 107 -3.15 -7.32 -10.98
CA VAL A 107 -4.46 -7.47 -11.63
C VAL A 107 -4.30 -7.84 -13.11
N ALA A 108 -3.40 -7.19 -13.84
CA ALA A 108 -3.14 -7.49 -15.24
C ALA A 108 -2.63 -8.93 -15.45
N VAL A 109 -1.62 -9.35 -14.67
CA VAL A 109 -1.07 -10.70 -14.74
C VAL A 109 -2.12 -11.74 -14.35
N PHE A 110 -2.87 -11.49 -13.28
CA PHE A 110 -3.94 -12.37 -12.82
C PHE A 110 -5.00 -12.59 -13.90
N ILE A 111 -5.47 -11.52 -14.55
CA ILE A 111 -6.43 -11.58 -15.65
C ILE A 111 -5.86 -12.43 -16.80
N VAL A 112 -4.63 -12.16 -17.24
CA VAL A 112 -3.99 -12.93 -18.32
C VAL A 112 -3.90 -14.41 -17.98
N THR A 113 -3.45 -14.75 -16.76
CA THR A 113 -3.34 -16.16 -16.34
C THR A 113 -4.68 -16.88 -16.13
N ASN A 114 -5.79 -16.15 -15.93
CA ASN A 114 -7.13 -16.77 -15.81
C ASN A 114 -7.88 -16.83 -17.14
N LEU A 115 -7.48 -16.04 -18.14
CA LEU A 115 -8.07 -16.05 -19.49
C LEU A 115 -7.39 -17.05 -20.43
N MET A 116 -6.15 -17.44 -20.16
CA MET A 116 -5.39 -18.45 -20.90
C MET A 116 -5.64 -19.85 -20.33
#